data_AF-A0A9D2NNP8-F1
#
_entry.id   AF-A0A9D2NNP8-F1
#
_cell.length_a   1.000
_cell.length_b   1.000
_cell.length_c   1.000
_cell.angle_alpha   90.00
_cell.angle_beta   90.00
_cell.angle_gamma   90.00
#
_symmetry.space_group_name_H-M   'P 1'
#
loop_
_entity.id
_entity.type
_entity.pdbx_description
1 polymer ?
#
loop_
_entity_poly.entity_id
_entity_poly.type
_entity_poly.pdbx_seq_one_letter_code
_entity_poly.pdbx_strand_id
1 'polypeptide(L)'
;MAEEQNTNECTEESCAGCAHADTCSSKKTDFREPANMYSSIKKVIGVVSGKGGVGKSLVTASLARMMREKGYKVGILDADITGPSIPKMYGVHTKAGATEENIIPCTAKDGTKIMSVNLLLEDESAPVIWRGPIIASVVKQFWTDVMWGDLDYLFVDMPPGTGDVPLTVFQSLPVDGVVIVTSPQDLVQMIVKKAANMAEQMNIPVLGIVENYSYVKCPDCGREIKVFGESNIEQIAAEMSVPVLGKMPIDMDLAKAVEEERFYEVTNPYMNDAEL
;
A
#
# COMPACT_ATOMS: atom_id res chain seq x y z
N MET A 1 57.29 4.90 -19.62
CA MET A 1 56.52 5.27 -20.83
C MET A 1 55.30 4.34 -20.82
N ALA A 2 54.31 4.64 -19.97
CA ALA A 2 53.14 5.48 -20.25
C ALA A 2 52.24 4.85 -21.31
N GLU A 3 51.31 4.00 -20.86
CA GLU A 3 50.04 3.78 -21.55
C GLU A 3 48.93 4.12 -20.55
N GLU A 4 48.23 5.21 -20.85
CA GLU A 4 47.14 5.78 -20.07
C GLU A 4 45.91 4.84 -20.12
N GLN A 5 45.39 4.50 -18.95
CA GLN A 5 44.07 3.88 -18.82
C GLN A 5 43.01 4.94 -19.11
N ASN A 6 42.34 4.82 -20.24
CA ASN A 6 41.22 5.67 -20.60
C ASN A 6 39.93 5.09 -19.97
N THR A 7 39.63 5.50 -18.73
CA THR A 7 38.33 5.24 -18.09
C THR A 7 37.31 6.22 -18.65
N ASN A 8 36.74 5.91 -19.81
CA ASN A 8 35.54 6.58 -20.30
C ASN A 8 34.34 6.11 -19.45
N GLU A 9 34.02 6.85 -18.40
CA GLU A 9 32.70 6.80 -17.78
C GLU A 9 31.67 7.31 -18.80
N CYS A 10 30.79 6.43 -19.28
CA CYS A 10 29.69 6.81 -20.15
C CYS A 10 28.63 7.57 -19.34
N THR A 11 28.47 8.86 -19.60
CA THR A 11 27.35 9.68 -19.10
C THR A 11 26.09 9.45 -19.94
N GLU A 12 24.90 9.70 -19.37
CA GLU A 12 23.59 9.45 -20.01
C GLU A 12 23.42 10.13 -21.37
N GLU A 13 24.05 11.29 -21.59
CA GLU A 13 24.02 12.02 -22.87
C GLU A 13 24.69 11.27 -24.03
N SER A 14 25.60 10.33 -23.72
CA SER A 14 26.37 9.57 -24.73
C SER A 14 25.57 8.41 -25.36
N CYS A 15 24.44 8.03 -24.75
CA CYS A 15 23.61 6.91 -25.25
C CYS A 15 22.58 7.32 -26.31
N ALA A 16 22.28 8.61 -26.47
CA ALA A 16 21.22 9.09 -27.36
C ALA A 16 21.49 8.89 -28.86
N GLY A 17 22.74 8.56 -29.25
CA GLY A 17 23.15 8.35 -30.65
C GLY A 17 23.79 6.99 -30.95
N CYS A 18 23.74 6.03 -30.02
CA CYS A 18 24.50 4.79 -30.15
C CYS A 18 23.76 3.74 -31.00
N ALA A 19 24.39 3.26 -32.08
CA ALA A 19 23.81 2.28 -33.02
C ALA A 19 23.47 0.92 -32.41
N HIS A 20 23.94 0.65 -31.18
CA HIS A 20 23.67 -0.56 -30.40
C HIS A 20 22.79 -0.29 -29.16
N ALA A 21 22.09 0.85 -29.10
CA ALA A 21 21.18 1.17 -28.00
C ALA A 21 20.10 0.09 -27.77
N ASP A 22 19.68 -0.63 -28.81
CA ASP A 22 18.69 -1.70 -28.72
C ASP A 22 19.22 -3.04 -28.21
N THR A 23 20.55 -3.24 -28.23
CA THR A 23 21.21 -4.46 -27.73
C THR A 23 21.99 -4.22 -26.44
N CYS A 24 21.86 -3.03 -25.85
CA CYS A 24 22.58 -2.70 -24.63
C CYS A 24 21.90 -3.35 -23.43
N SER A 25 22.62 -4.23 -22.74
CA SER A 25 22.20 -4.90 -21.49
C SER A 25 22.01 -3.94 -20.30
N SER A 26 22.24 -2.64 -20.50
CA SER A 26 22.01 -1.56 -19.52
C SER A 26 20.71 -0.80 -19.73
N LYS A 27 19.89 -1.14 -20.74
CA LYS A 27 18.51 -0.61 -20.81
C LYS A 27 17.77 -1.07 -19.56
N LYS A 28 17.42 -0.14 -18.68
CA LYS A 28 16.45 -0.37 -17.60
C LYS A 28 15.14 -0.77 -18.30
N THR A 29 14.86 -2.06 -18.36
CA THR A 29 13.59 -2.57 -18.87
C THR A 29 12.52 -2.05 -17.92
N ASP A 30 11.58 -1.27 -18.43
CA ASP A 30 10.39 -0.92 -17.66
C ASP A 30 9.52 -2.18 -17.56
N PHE A 31 9.48 -2.78 -16.37
CA PHE A 31 8.70 -4.00 -16.10
C PHE A 31 7.25 -3.69 -15.72
N ARG A 32 6.85 -2.41 -15.74
CA ARG A 32 5.49 -2.00 -15.40
C ARG A 32 4.51 -2.38 -16.49
N GLU A 33 3.36 -2.86 -16.07
CA GLU A 33 2.27 -3.13 -16.99
C GLU A 33 1.45 -1.86 -17.26
N PRO A 34 0.90 -1.71 -18.47
CA PRO A 34 -0.10 -0.67 -18.71
C PRO A 34 -1.34 -0.94 -17.84
N ALA A 35 -1.91 0.12 -17.28
CA ALA A 35 -3.23 0.03 -16.65
C ALA A 35 -4.28 -0.38 -17.70
N ASN A 36 -5.41 -0.91 -17.22
CA ASN A 36 -6.58 -1.14 -18.07
C ASN A 36 -6.93 0.11 -18.91
N MET A 37 -7.30 -0.06 -20.17
CA MET A 37 -7.57 1.06 -21.09
C MET A 37 -8.72 1.99 -20.65
N TYR A 38 -9.61 1.51 -19.77
CA TYR A 38 -10.70 2.29 -19.19
C TYR A 38 -10.32 2.93 -17.85
N SER A 39 -9.05 2.92 -17.47
CA SER A 39 -8.56 3.39 -16.19
C SER A 39 -7.53 4.51 -16.36
N SER A 40 -7.68 5.57 -15.58
CA SER A 40 -6.69 6.65 -15.44
C SER A 40 -6.49 6.92 -13.96
N ILE A 41 -5.32 6.60 -13.44
CA ILE A 41 -5.01 6.66 -12.01
C ILE A 41 -3.88 7.65 -11.82
N LYS A 42 -4.12 8.73 -11.06
CA LYS A 42 -3.14 9.81 -10.88
C LYS A 42 -2.05 9.47 -9.86
N LYS A 43 -2.42 8.76 -8.77
CA LYS A 43 -1.52 8.36 -7.70
C LYS A 43 -1.78 6.92 -7.26
N VAL A 44 -0.74 6.09 -7.25
CA VAL A 44 -0.76 4.73 -6.69
C VAL A 44 0.07 4.70 -5.42
N ILE A 45 -0.59 4.51 -4.27
CA ILE A 45 0.06 4.51 -2.96
C ILE A 45 0.08 3.09 -2.39
N GLY A 46 1.28 2.54 -2.18
CA GLY A 46 1.45 1.25 -1.53
C GLY A 46 1.42 1.37 -0.01
N VAL A 47 0.60 0.58 0.67
CA VAL A 47 0.60 0.50 2.13
C VAL A 47 1.27 -0.81 2.54
N VAL A 48 2.40 -0.72 3.26
CA VAL A 48 3.22 -1.87 3.63
C VAL A 48 3.37 -1.97 5.14
N SER A 49 3.55 -3.19 5.64
CA SER A 49 3.98 -3.46 7.00
C SER A 49 5.01 -4.57 6.98
N GLY A 50 5.98 -4.56 7.88
CA GLY A 50 6.97 -5.64 7.87
C GLY A 50 6.59 -6.86 8.73
N LYS A 51 5.43 -6.85 9.40
CA LYS A 51 4.79 -8.04 9.98
C LYS A 51 3.26 -7.98 9.86
N GLY A 52 2.61 -9.13 10.00
CA GLY A 52 1.14 -9.23 10.08
C GLY A 52 0.61 -8.74 11.44
N GLY A 53 -0.65 -8.30 11.46
CA GLY A 53 -1.36 -7.94 12.70
C GLY A 53 -1.14 -6.51 13.22
N VAL A 54 -0.32 -5.69 12.57
CA VAL A 54 -0.13 -4.26 12.96
C VAL A 54 -1.30 -3.34 12.58
N GLY A 55 -2.35 -3.86 11.93
CA GLY A 55 -3.50 -3.08 11.47
C GLY A 55 -3.26 -2.33 10.16
N LYS A 56 -2.37 -2.83 9.29
CA LYS A 56 -2.11 -2.28 7.95
C LYS A 56 -3.40 -2.02 7.15
N SER A 57 -4.29 -3.00 7.04
CA SER A 57 -5.55 -2.85 6.29
C SER A 57 -6.48 -1.79 6.90
N LEU A 58 -6.51 -1.66 8.23
CA LEU A 58 -7.24 -0.58 8.91
C LEU A 58 -6.67 0.80 8.55
N VAL A 59 -5.34 0.92 8.49
CA VAL A 59 -4.66 2.15 8.05
C VAL A 59 -4.95 2.40 6.57
N THR A 60 -4.87 1.40 5.71
CA THR A 60 -5.22 1.51 4.29
C THR A 60 -6.65 2.03 4.10
N ALA A 61 -7.61 1.43 4.79
CA ALA A 61 -9.00 1.86 4.79
C ALA A 61 -9.16 3.29 5.30
N SER A 62 -8.43 3.67 6.35
CA SER A 62 -8.45 5.02 6.94
C SER A 62 -7.90 6.09 6.00
N LEU A 63 -6.78 5.83 5.34
CA LEU A 63 -6.18 6.76 4.37
C LEU A 63 -7.10 6.93 3.15
N ALA A 64 -7.67 5.83 2.65
CA ALA A 64 -8.64 5.87 1.56
C ALA A 64 -9.88 6.69 1.95
N ARG A 65 -10.43 6.44 3.15
CA ARG A 65 -11.60 7.15 3.67
C ARG A 65 -11.32 8.64 3.85
N MET A 66 -10.15 9.00 4.37
CA MET A 66 -9.71 10.40 4.49
C MET A 66 -9.67 11.10 3.13
N MET A 67 -9.13 10.44 2.09
CA MET A 67 -9.08 11.03 0.75
C MET A 67 -10.46 11.16 0.11
N ARG A 68 -11.39 10.21 0.33
CA ARG A 68 -12.80 10.37 -0.05
C ARG A 68 -13.45 11.56 0.64
N GLU A 69 -13.16 11.76 1.93
CA GLU A 69 -13.64 12.88 2.74
C GLU A 69 -13.20 14.24 2.19
N LYS A 70 -11.96 14.29 1.67
CA LYS A 70 -11.39 15.44 0.97
C LYS A 70 -11.94 15.64 -0.46
N GLY A 71 -12.83 14.75 -0.94
CA GLY A 71 -13.53 14.86 -2.22
C GLY A 71 -12.84 14.15 -3.41
N TYR A 72 -11.76 13.42 -3.17
CA TYR A 72 -11.02 12.71 -4.22
C TYR A 72 -11.71 11.42 -4.66
N LYS A 73 -11.52 11.02 -5.92
CA LYS A 73 -11.91 9.69 -6.43
C LYS A 73 -10.90 8.64 -5.95
N VAL A 74 -11.34 7.67 -5.16
CA VAL A 74 -10.45 6.71 -4.50
C VAL A 74 -10.80 5.26 -4.86
N GLY A 75 -9.76 4.46 -5.09
CA GLY A 75 -9.84 3.01 -5.14
C GLY A 75 -8.98 2.36 -4.05
N ILE A 76 -9.33 1.13 -3.69
CA ILE A 76 -8.51 0.24 -2.85
C ILE A 76 -8.34 -1.10 -3.58
N LEU A 77 -7.09 -1.47 -3.84
CA LEU A 77 -6.68 -2.80 -4.27
C LEU A 77 -6.16 -3.56 -3.05
N ASP A 78 -6.96 -4.51 -2.57
CA ASP A 78 -6.62 -5.35 -1.44
C ASP A 78 -5.86 -6.62 -1.91
N ALA A 79 -4.56 -6.63 -1.63
CA ALA A 79 -3.66 -7.74 -1.93
C ALA A 79 -3.36 -8.60 -0.69
N ASP A 80 -3.85 -8.23 0.50
CA ASP A 80 -3.59 -8.95 1.75
C ASP A 80 -4.63 -10.06 2.00
N ILE A 81 -4.33 -11.24 1.47
CA ILE A 81 -5.19 -12.43 1.58
C ILE A 81 -5.23 -12.99 3.02
N THR A 82 -4.37 -12.51 3.92
CA THR A 82 -4.20 -13.09 5.27
C THR A 82 -4.99 -12.37 6.37
N GLY A 83 -5.56 -11.20 6.07
CA GLY A 83 -6.24 -10.34 7.04
C GLY A 83 -7.77 -10.27 6.86
N PRO A 84 -8.49 -9.69 7.84
CA PRO A 84 -9.89 -9.32 7.65
C PRO A 84 -10.00 -8.36 6.46
N SER A 85 -10.85 -8.71 5.48
CA SER A 85 -10.81 -8.12 4.14
C SER A 85 -11.31 -6.66 4.13
N ILE A 86 -10.66 -5.82 3.33
CA ILE A 86 -11.12 -4.44 3.04
C ILE A 86 -12.60 -4.41 2.59
N PRO A 87 -13.07 -5.29 1.68
CA PRO A 87 -14.47 -5.35 1.30
C PRO A 87 -15.41 -5.47 2.50
N LYS A 88 -15.09 -6.33 3.47
CA LYS A 88 -15.90 -6.51 4.67
C LYS A 88 -15.97 -5.24 5.50
N MET A 89 -14.85 -4.55 5.72
CA MET A 89 -14.84 -3.28 6.48
C MET A 89 -15.81 -2.24 5.86
N TYR A 90 -15.94 -2.25 4.54
CA TYR A 90 -16.81 -1.34 3.78
C TYR A 90 -18.25 -1.89 3.54
N GLY A 91 -18.61 -3.05 4.09
CA GLY A 91 -19.93 -3.67 3.90
C GLY A 91 -20.19 -4.15 2.47
N VAL A 92 -19.12 -4.51 1.76
CA VAL A 92 -19.17 -5.02 0.38
C VAL A 92 -19.13 -6.54 0.41
N HIS A 93 -20.28 -7.18 0.15
CA HIS A 93 -20.42 -8.64 0.10
C HIS A 93 -20.70 -9.19 -1.30
N THR A 94 -20.92 -8.30 -2.27
CA THR A 94 -21.13 -8.71 -3.66
C THR A 94 -19.79 -9.06 -4.29
N LYS A 95 -19.75 -10.16 -5.05
CA LYS A 95 -18.60 -10.48 -5.90
C LYS A 95 -18.37 -9.38 -6.94
N ALA A 96 -17.12 -9.23 -7.35
CA ALA A 96 -16.77 -8.36 -8.47
C ALA A 96 -17.55 -8.77 -9.73
N GLY A 97 -18.04 -7.78 -10.47
CA GLY A 97 -18.63 -8.03 -11.77
C GLY A 97 -17.55 -8.35 -12.80
N ALA A 98 -17.92 -9.01 -13.88
CA ALA A 98 -17.03 -9.23 -15.02
C ALA A 98 -17.79 -9.03 -16.33
N THR A 99 -17.06 -8.52 -17.33
CA THR A 99 -17.43 -8.56 -18.75
C THR A 99 -16.60 -9.64 -19.43
N GLU A 100 -16.74 -9.83 -20.75
CA GLU A 100 -15.92 -10.81 -21.48
C GLU A 100 -14.41 -10.54 -21.36
N GLU A 101 -14.01 -9.28 -21.23
CA GLU A 101 -12.59 -8.88 -21.27
C GLU A 101 -12.10 -8.13 -20.02
N ASN A 102 -13.00 -7.66 -19.15
CA ASN A 102 -12.64 -6.76 -18.05
C ASN A 102 -13.37 -7.10 -16.74
N ILE A 103 -12.73 -6.77 -15.62
CA ILE A 103 -13.27 -6.90 -14.27
C ILE A 103 -13.87 -5.56 -13.82
N ILE A 104 -15.05 -5.60 -13.21
CA ILE A 104 -15.74 -4.43 -12.65
C ILE A 104 -15.52 -4.43 -11.13
N PRO A 105 -14.90 -3.39 -10.55
CA PRO A 105 -14.70 -3.33 -9.12
C PRO A 105 -16.00 -3.09 -8.38
N CYS A 106 -16.09 -3.61 -7.15
CA CYS A 106 -17.19 -3.29 -6.27
C CYS A 106 -17.10 -1.82 -5.85
N THR A 107 -18.24 -1.20 -5.54
CA THR A 107 -18.29 0.20 -5.11
C THR A 107 -18.94 0.26 -3.74
N ALA A 108 -18.22 0.78 -2.76
CA ALA A 108 -18.76 1.03 -1.42
C ALA A 108 -19.76 2.19 -1.44
N LYS A 109 -20.51 2.37 -0.35
CA LYS A 109 -21.58 3.39 -0.25
C LYS A 109 -21.07 4.83 -0.36
N ASP A 110 -19.83 5.10 0.03
CA ASP A 110 -19.19 6.41 -0.17
C ASP A 110 -18.62 6.61 -1.57
N GLY A 111 -18.75 5.62 -2.47
CA GLY A 111 -18.22 5.65 -3.83
C GLY A 111 -16.77 5.15 -3.98
N THR A 112 -16.15 4.63 -2.91
CA THR A 112 -14.83 4.01 -3.00
C THR A 112 -14.89 2.74 -3.84
N LYS A 113 -14.03 2.63 -4.86
CA LYS A 113 -13.90 1.40 -5.67
C LYS A 113 -13.03 0.39 -4.95
N ILE A 114 -13.45 -0.86 -4.86
CA ILE A 114 -12.76 -1.90 -4.11
C ILE A 114 -12.60 -3.13 -4.99
N MET A 115 -11.37 -3.61 -5.07
CA MET A 115 -11.04 -4.94 -5.59
C MET A 115 -10.23 -5.69 -4.54
N SER A 116 -10.58 -6.93 -4.29
CA SER A 116 -9.86 -7.82 -3.37
C SER A 116 -9.83 -9.21 -3.95
N VAL A 117 -8.76 -9.95 -3.67
CA VAL A 117 -8.69 -11.37 -3.97
C VAL A 117 -9.82 -12.14 -3.29
N ASN A 118 -10.25 -11.70 -2.09
CA ASN A 118 -11.34 -12.33 -1.34
C ASN A 118 -12.69 -12.25 -2.06
N LEU A 119 -12.90 -11.26 -2.94
CA LEU A 119 -14.14 -11.12 -3.73
C LEU A 119 -14.25 -12.16 -4.86
N LEU A 120 -13.16 -12.86 -5.17
CA LEU A 120 -13.14 -13.93 -6.18
C LEU A 120 -13.38 -15.32 -5.56
N LEU A 121 -13.25 -15.45 -4.24
CA LEU A 121 -13.43 -16.72 -3.56
C LEU A 121 -14.92 -17.10 -3.50
N GLU A 122 -15.22 -18.39 -3.60
CA GLU A 122 -16.58 -18.89 -3.41
C GLU A 122 -16.99 -18.96 -1.94
N ASP A 123 -16.02 -19.21 -1.07
CA ASP A 123 -16.17 -19.31 0.38
C ASP A 123 -15.01 -18.57 1.04
N GLU A 124 -15.32 -17.50 1.79
CA GLU A 124 -14.34 -16.69 2.53
C GLU A 124 -13.70 -17.45 3.70
N SER A 125 -14.34 -18.53 4.17
CA SER A 125 -13.84 -19.35 5.29
C SER A 125 -12.99 -20.53 4.82
N ALA A 126 -12.92 -20.79 3.52
CA ALA A 126 -12.12 -21.87 2.97
C ALA A 126 -10.61 -21.54 3.12
N PRO A 127 -9.79 -22.48 3.63
CA PRO A 127 -8.35 -22.26 3.70
C PRO A 127 -7.76 -22.27 2.30
N VAL A 128 -7.39 -21.12 1.78
CA VAL A 128 -6.78 -21.02 0.45
C VAL A 128 -5.27 -20.89 0.57
N ILE A 129 -4.54 -21.89 0.06
CA ILE A 129 -3.07 -21.89 0.06
C ILE A 129 -2.60 -21.14 -1.19
N TRP A 130 -2.50 -19.81 -1.07
CA TRP A 130 -1.92 -18.99 -2.12
C TRP A 130 -0.41 -18.92 -2.00
N ARG A 131 0.30 -19.33 -3.08
CA ARG A 131 1.75 -19.13 -3.17
C ARG A 131 2.02 -17.70 -3.63
N GLY A 132 3.10 -17.09 -3.14
CA GLY A 132 3.49 -15.71 -3.46
C GLY A 132 3.40 -15.32 -4.95
N PRO A 133 3.92 -16.13 -5.89
CA PRO A 133 3.81 -15.83 -7.33
C PRO A 133 2.37 -15.75 -7.85
N ILE A 134 1.44 -16.51 -7.28
CA ILE A 134 0.03 -16.48 -7.66
C ILE A 134 -0.59 -15.16 -7.20
N ILE A 135 -0.31 -14.74 -5.96
CA ILE A 135 -0.78 -13.47 -5.39
C ILE A 135 -0.28 -12.31 -6.25
N ALA A 136 1.02 -12.28 -6.54
CA ALA A 136 1.62 -11.25 -7.37
C ALA A 136 0.99 -11.20 -8.77
N SER A 137 0.73 -12.37 -9.39
CA SER A 137 0.03 -12.46 -10.67
C SER A 137 -1.39 -11.91 -10.62
N VAL A 138 -2.14 -12.17 -9.54
CA VAL A 138 -3.50 -11.65 -9.40
C VAL A 138 -3.52 -10.14 -9.13
N VAL A 139 -2.58 -9.61 -8.34
CA VAL A 139 -2.45 -8.16 -8.17
C VAL A 139 -2.11 -7.47 -9.49
N LYS A 140 -1.21 -8.07 -10.27
CA LYS A 140 -0.89 -7.62 -11.63
C LYS A 140 -2.13 -7.66 -12.53
N GLN A 141 -2.92 -8.73 -12.46
CA GLN A 141 -4.18 -8.84 -13.20
C GLN A 141 -5.19 -7.78 -12.78
N PHE A 142 -5.29 -7.46 -11.48
CA PHE A 142 -6.16 -6.38 -11.02
C PHE A 142 -5.73 -5.01 -11.49
N TRP A 143 -4.46 -4.82 -11.81
CA TRP A 143 -3.98 -3.59 -12.45
C TRP A 143 -4.35 -3.52 -13.94
N THR A 144 -4.23 -4.63 -14.67
CA THR A 144 -4.44 -4.68 -16.13
C THR A 144 -5.91 -4.85 -16.54
N ASP A 145 -6.71 -5.56 -15.76
CA ASP A 145 -8.03 -6.04 -16.19
C ASP A 145 -9.19 -5.29 -15.51
N VAL A 146 -8.93 -4.61 -14.39
CA VAL A 146 -9.99 -3.91 -13.64
C VAL A 146 -10.23 -2.52 -14.23
N MET A 147 -11.51 -2.23 -14.49
CA MET A 147 -11.99 -0.91 -14.93
C MET A 147 -12.13 0.04 -13.73
N TRP A 148 -10.99 0.49 -13.20
CA TRP A 148 -10.90 1.49 -12.14
C TRP A 148 -11.50 2.84 -12.54
N GLY A 149 -11.61 3.16 -13.83
CA GLY A 149 -12.08 4.47 -14.27
C GLY A 149 -11.08 5.57 -13.90
N ASP A 150 -11.56 6.81 -13.79
CA ASP A 150 -10.73 7.91 -13.29
C ASP A 150 -10.62 7.86 -11.77
N LEU A 151 -9.40 7.68 -11.26
CA LEU A 151 -9.07 7.77 -9.84
C LEU A 151 -8.00 8.83 -9.60
N ASP A 152 -8.18 9.61 -8.53
CA ASP A 152 -7.13 10.48 -8.01
C ASP A 152 -6.13 9.65 -7.19
N TYR A 153 -6.61 8.69 -6.39
CA TYR A 153 -5.78 7.81 -5.56
C TYR A 153 -6.22 6.35 -5.69
N LEU A 154 -5.26 5.45 -5.88
CA LEU A 154 -5.40 4.02 -5.69
C LEU A 154 -4.50 3.57 -4.54
N PHE A 155 -5.09 3.13 -3.45
CA PHE A 155 -4.35 2.53 -2.34
C PHE A 155 -4.20 1.02 -2.57
N VAL A 156 -2.98 0.51 -2.40
CA VAL A 156 -2.68 -0.92 -2.52
C VAL A 156 -2.35 -1.48 -1.13
N ASP A 157 -3.26 -2.29 -0.57
CA ASP A 157 -3.05 -2.96 0.72
C ASP A 157 -2.14 -4.17 0.51
N MET A 158 -0.82 -3.99 0.69
CA MET A 158 0.16 -5.03 0.37
C MET A 158 0.08 -6.20 1.35
N PRO A 159 0.47 -7.43 0.99
CA PRO A 159 0.69 -8.48 1.97
C PRO A 159 1.74 -8.08 3.04
N PRO A 160 1.70 -8.65 4.25
CA PRO A 160 2.68 -8.35 5.28
C PRO A 160 4.08 -8.85 4.92
N GLY A 161 5.09 -8.14 5.40
CA GLY A 161 6.50 -8.46 5.24
C GLY A 161 7.18 -7.69 4.10
N THR A 162 8.46 -7.99 3.90
CA THR A 162 9.29 -7.44 2.81
C THR A 162 9.78 -8.58 1.91
N GLY A 163 8.89 -9.54 1.64
CA GLY A 163 9.19 -10.72 0.81
C GLY A 163 8.92 -10.48 -0.67
N ASP A 164 8.79 -11.57 -1.44
CA ASP A 164 8.71 -11.50 -2.90
C ASP A 164 7.44 -10.80 -3.42
N VAL A 165 6.33 -10.85 -2.69
CA VAL A 165 5.06 -10.29 -3.18
C VAL A 165 5.07 -8.76 -3.23
N PRO A 166 5.33 -8.01 -2.13
CA PRO A 166 5.48 -6.56 -2.21
C PRO A 166 6.52 -6.10 -3.25
N LEU A 167 7.64 -6.81 -3.37
CA LEU A 167 8.66 -6.52 -4.37
C LEU A 167 8.14 -6.67 -5.81
N THR A 168 7.43 -7.77 -6.10
CA THR A 168 6.85 -8.00 -7.42
C THR A 168 5.78 -6.95 -7.74
N VAL A 169 4.99 -6.54 -6.75
CA VAL A 169 4.00 -5.46 -6.94
C VAL A 169 4.69 -4.13 -7.26
N PHE A 170 5.76 -3.77 -6.55
CA PHE A 170 6.56 -2.58 -6.85
C PHE A 170 7.21 -2.61 -8.24
N GLN A 171 7.54 -3.80 -8.75
CA GLN A 171 8.05 -3.99 -10.11
C GLN A 171 6.96 -3.90 -11.17
N SER A 172 5.74 -4.31 -10.84
CA SER A 172 4.65 -4.47 -11.82
C SER A 172 3.75 -3.24 -11.92
N LEU A 173 3.55 -2.50 -10.82
CA LEU A 173 2.67 -1.34 -10.75
C LEU A 173 3.50 -0.05 -10.68
N PRO A 174 3.01 1.07 -11.25
CA PRO A 174 3.65 2.38 -11.14
C PRO A 174 3.36 3.00 -9.76
N VAL A 175 3.94 2.44 -8.70
CA VAL A 175 3.76 2.95 -7.33
C VAL A 175 4.47 4.29 -7.17
N ASP A 176 3.69 5.35 -6.87
CA ASP A 176 4.16 6.73 -6.71
C ASP A 176 4.77 7.01 -5.34
N GLY A 177 4.41 6.21 -4.34
CA GLY A 177 4.92 6.33 -2.98
C GLY A 177 4.40 5.25 -2.05
N VAL A 178 5.05 5.10 -0.90
CA VAL A 178 4.66 4.10 0.11
C VAL A 178 4.42 4.70 1.48
N VAL A 179 3.41 4.18 2.16
CA VAL A 179 3.16 4.41 3.59
C VAL A 179 3.54 3.15 4.36
N ILE A 180 4.38 3.30 5.38
CA ILE A 180 4.81 2.18 6.23
C ILE A 180 3.96 2.16 7.50
N VAL A 181 3.37 1.01 7.81
CA VAL A 181 2.57 0.78 9.02
C VAL A 181 3.37 -0.08 10.00
N THR A 182 3.44 0.37 11.25
CA THR A 182 4.14 -0.33 12.34
C THR A 182 3.34 -0.24 13.65
N SER A 183 3.82 -0.91 14.71
CA SER A 183 3.30 -0.77 16.07
C SER A 183 4.44 -0.63 17.09
N PRO A 184 4.19 -0.10 18.31
CA PRO A 184 5.26 0.04 19.30
C PRO A 184 5.85 -1.30 19.80
N GLN A 185 5.15 -2.43 19.58
CA GLN A 185 5.64 -3.77 19.94
C GLN A 185 6.74 -4.29 19.03
N ASP A 186 6.79 -3.80 17.80
CA ASP A 186 7.68 -4.32 16.78
C ASP A 186 9.11 -4.07 17.26
N LEU A 187 10.10 -4.89 16.90
CA LEU A 187 11.50 -4.51 17.11
C LEU A 187 11.78 -3.29 16.19
N VAL A 188 11.43 -2.10 16.71
CA VAL A 188 10.72 -1.02 15.98
C VAL A 188 11.52 -0.44 14.82
N GLN A 189 12.85 -0.56 14.84
CA GLN A 189 13.69 0.03 13.81
C GLN A 189 13.92 -0.89 12.61
N MET A 190 14.22 -2.17 12.84
CA MET A 190 14.73 -3.04 11.78
C MET A 190 13.68 -3.29 10.71
N ILE A 191 12.43 -3.46 11.12
CA ILE A 191 11.32 -3.81 10.24
C ILE A 191 10.93 -2.61 9.36
N VAL A 192 10.83 -1.42 9.96
CA VAL A 192 10.58 -0.16 9.24
C VAL A 192 11.74 0.15 8.28
N LYS A 193 12.99 0.00 8.73
CA LYS A 193 14.19 0.18 7.88
C LYS A 193 14.20 -0.79 6.70
N LYS A 194 13.83 -2.07 6.90
CA LYS A 194 13.72 -3.04 5.79
C LYS A 194 12.68 -2.62 4.74
N ALA A 195 11.49 -2.19 5.18
CA ALA A 195 10.44 -1.76 4.26
C ALA A 195 10.85 -0.50 3.48
N ALA A 196 11.48 0.46 4.14
CA ALA A 196 12.00 1.66 3.48
C ALA A 196 13.16 1.38 2.53
N ASN A 197 14.13 0.56 2.94
CA ASN A 197 15.24 0.16 2.06
C ASN A 197 14.73 -0.58 0.80
N MET A 198 13.69 -1.41 0.94
CA MET A 198 13.05 -2.07 -0.21
C MET A 198 12.40 -1.06 -1.16
N ALA A 199 11.71 -0.04 -0.63
CA ALA A 199 11.15 1.04 -1.44
C ALA A 199 12.24 1.87 -2.14
N GLU A 200 13.31 2.21 -1.42
CA GLU A 200 14.48 2.92 -1.96
C GLU A 200 15.17 2.15 -3.09
N GLN A 201 15.37 0.83 -2.93
CA GLN A 201 15.91 -0.04 -3.99
C GLN A 201 15.07 -0.03 -5.27
N MET A 202 13.77 0.23 -5.13
CA MET A 202 12.81 0.36 -6.24
C MET A 202 12.64 1.80 -6.73
N ASN A 203 13.38 2.77 -6.16
CA ASN A 203 13.24 4.20 -6.40
C ASN A 203 11.82 4.74 -6.12
N ILE A 204 11.17 4.21 -5.09
CA ILE A 204 9.83 4.63 -4.65
C ILE A 204 9.97 5.46 -3.37
N PRO A 205 9.45 6.69 -3.32
CA PRO A 205 9.56 7.53 -2.13
C PRO A 205 8.70 6.99 -0.98
N VAL A 206 9.25 7.02 0.23
CA VAL A 206 8.48 6.76 1.46
C VAL A 206 7.76 8.04 1.85
N LEU A 207 6.44 8.07 1.71
CA LEU A 207 5.60 9.23 2.00
C LEU A 207 5.48 9.48 3.50
N GLY A 208 5.56 8.42 4.30
CA GLY A 208 5.50 8.56 5.74
C GLY A 208 5.29 7.25 6.49
N ILE A 209 5.30 7.35 7.81
CA ILE A 209 5.12 6.22 8.73
C ILE A 209 3.89 6.45 9.60
N VAL A 210 3.05 5.42 9.72
CA VAL A 210 1.92 5.37 10.64
C VAL A 210 2.23 4.37 11.75
N GLU A 211 2.23 4.84 12.99
CA GLU A 211 2.32 3.96 14.16
C GLU A 211 0.90 3.67 14.67
N ASN A 212 0.47 2.41 14.54
CA ASN A 212 -0.80 1.95 15.05
C ASN A 212 -0.65 1.30 16.43
N TYR A 213 -1.74 1.23 17.19
CA TYR A 213 -1.75 0.76 18.58
C TYR A 213 -0.80 1.52 19.51
N SER A 214 -0.62 2.82 19.28
CA SER A 214 0.32 3.68 20.02
C SER A 214 0.00 3.76 21.52
N TYR A 215 -1.29 3.83 21.86
CA TYR A 215 -1.79 3.81 23.23
C TYR A 215 -3.26 3.36 23.29
N VAL A 216 -3.77 3.14 24.50
CA VAL A 216 -5.20 3.01 24.78
C VAL A 216 -5.62 4.19 25.65
N LYS A 217 -6.72 4.86 25.30
CA LYS A 217 -7.30 5.89 26.18
C LYS A 217 -8.25 5.22 27.17
N CYS A 218 -8.00 5.39 28.47
CA CYS A 218 -8.91 4.90 29.50
C CYS A 218 -10.29 5.56 29.33
N PRO A 219 -11.37 4.80 29.16
CA PRO A 219 -12.71 5.37 28.93
C PRO A 219 -13.21 6.17 30.13
N ASP A 220 -12.79 5.82 31.35
CA ASP A 220 -13.31 6.45 32.57
C ASP A 220 -12.58 7.76 32.93
N CYS A 221 -11.27 7.84 32.70
CA CYS A 221 -10.45 8.96 33.16
C CYS A 221 -9.65 9.67 32.05
N GLY A 222 -9.70 9.18 30.82
CA GLY A 222 -9.01 9.78 29.67
C GLY A 222 -7.49 9.62 29.66
N ARG A 223 -6.90 8.95 30.66
CA ARG A 223 -5.46 8.68 30.73
C ARG A 223 -5.03 7.79 29.56
N GLU A 224 -3.94 8.17 28.91
CA GLU A 224 -3.29 7.34 27.90
C GLU A 224 -2.45 6.25 28.57
N ILE A 225 -2.66 5.01 28.13
CA ILE A 225 -1.96 3.82 28.59
C ILE A 225 -1.17 3.28 27.41
N LYS A 226 0.15 3.42 27.47
CA LYS A 226 1.08 2.92 26.48
C LYS A 226 1.35 1.43 26.72
N VAL A 227 0.40 0.59 26.31
CA VAL A 227 0.38 -0.87 26.59
C VAL A 227 1.66 -1.55 26.16
N PHE A 228 2.26 -1.09 25.06
CA PHE A 228 3.44 -1.69 24.45
C PHE A 228 4.74 -0.92 24.74
N GLY A 229 4.69 0.04 25.67
CA GLY A 229 5.83 0.89 26.02
C GLY A 229 5.88 2.20 25.26
N GLU A 230 6.95 2.95 25.48
CA GLU A 230 7.17 4.25 24.85
C GLU A 230 7.43 4.10 23.34
N SER A 231 6.78 4.98 22.56
CA SER A 231 7.00 5.05 21.12
C SER A 231 8.37 5.66 20.83
N ASN A 232 9.09 5.06 19.89
CA ASN A 232 10.36 5.58 19.36
C ASN A 232 10.23 6.02 17.90
N ILE A 233 9.00 6.16 17.39
CA ILE A 233 8.78 6.34 15.95
C ILE A 233 9.31 7.67 15.43
N GLU A 234 9.25 8.74 16.21
CA GLU A 234 9.81 10.04 15.83
C GLU A 234 11.31 9.96 15.60
N GLN A 235 12.03 9.24 16.46
CA GLN A 235 13.47 9.04 16.28
C GLN A 235 13.76 8.27 14.98
N ILE A 236 13.01 7.21 14.72
CA ILE A 236 13.19 6.36 13.52
C ILE A 236 12.87 7.15 12.26
N ALA A 237 11.76 7.88 12.27
CA ALA A 237 11.32 8.75 11.19
C ALA A 237 12.37 9.83 10.89
N ALA A 238 12.94 10.46 11.92
CA ALA A 238 14.02 11.44 11.78
C ALA A 238 15.32 10.82 11.21
N GLU A 239 15.73 9.64 11.68
CA GLU A 239 16.90 8.91 11.15
C GLU A 239 16.75 8.62 9.65
N MET A 240 15.52 8.43 9.17
CA MET A 240 15.20 8.10 7.79
C MET A 240 14.80 9.32 6.96
N SER A 241 14.69 10.52 7.56
CA SER A 241 14.16 11.73 6.92
C SER A 241 12.77 11.53 6.31
N VAL A 242 11.91 10.78 7.01
CA VAL A 242 10.53 10.46 6.60
C VAL A 242 9.58 11.02 7.66
N PRO A 243 8.41 11.59 7.31
CA PRO A 243 7.47 12.12 8.30
C PRO A 243 6.69 11.01 9.01
N VAL A 244 6.26 11.29 10.25
CA VAL A 244 5.23 10.50 10.93
C VAL A 244 3.87 11.07 10.53
N LEU A 245 3.06 10.27 9.84
CA LEU A 245 1.74 10.68 9.34
C LEU A 245 0.66 10.60 10.42
N GLY A 246 0.87 9.76 11.43
CA GLY A 246 -0.06 9.61 12.52
C GLY A 246 0.37 8.56 13.55
N LYS A 247 -0.15 8.75 14.76
CA LYS A 247 -0.05 7.80 15.88
C LYS A 247 -1.45 7.39 16.30
N MET A 248 -1.90 6.25 15.80
CA MET A 248 -3.25 5.77 16.04
C MET A 248 -3.32 4.98 17.36
N PRO A 249 -4.16 5.38 18.33
CA PRO A 249 -4.45 4.55 19.48
C PRO A 249 -5.31 3.34 19.09
N ILE A 250 -5.49 2.42 20.03
CA ILE A 250 -6.61 1.47 19.97
C ILE A 250 -7.88 2.27 20.22
N ASP A 251 -8.61 2.52 19.13
CA ASP A 251 -9.83 3.30 19.11
C ASP A 251 -11.06 2.37 18.99
N MET A 252 -11.95 2.47 19.98
CA MET A 252 -13.15 1.62 20.04
C MET A 252 -14.19 1.98 18.97
N ASP A 253 -14.26 3.24 18.55
CA ASP A 253 -15.20 3.67 17.51
C ASP A 253 -14.74 3.18 16.13
N LEU A 254 -13.42 3.21 15.86
CA LEU A 254 -12.87 2.59 14.65
C LEU A 254 -13.11 1.07 14.62
N ALA A 255 -12.85 0.38 15.75
CA ALA A 255 -13.09 -1.06 15.86
C ALA A 255 -14.57 -1.40 15.65
N LYS A 256 -15.47 -0.64 16.28
CA LYS A 256 -16.92 -0.81 16.12
C LYS A 256 -17.38 -0.56 14.69
N ALA A 257 -16.85 0.46 14.01
CA ALA A 257 -17.21 0.73 12.62
C ALA A 257 -16.77 -0.40 11.67
N VAL A 258 -15.65 -1.05 11.96
CA VAL A 258 -15.22 -2.26 11.24
C VAL A 258 -16.17 -3.43 11.50
N GLU A 259 -16.52 -3.69 12.75
CA GLU A 259 -17.47 -4.77 13.12
C GLU A 259 -18.87 -4.55 12.53
N GLU A 260 -19.31 -3.29 12.48
CA GLU A 260 -20.59 -2.89 11.90
C GLU A 260 -20.53 -2.71 10.38
N GLU A 261 -19.36 -2.93 9.76
CA GLU A 261 -19.13 -2.87 8.31
C GLU A 261 -19.52 -1.52 7.69
N ARG A 262 -19.29 -0.45 8.47
CA ARG A 262 -19.65 0.93 8.15
C ARG A 262 -18.44 1.85 8.08
N PHE A 263 -17.30 1.32 7.63
CA PHE A 263 -16.07 2.10 7.54
C PHE A 263 -16.16 3.30 6.58
N TYR A 264 -17.05 3.24 5.60
CA TYR A 264 -17.37 4.37 4.72
C TYR A 264 -17.98 5.58 5.46
N GLU A 265 -18.39 5.45 6.72
CA GLU A 265 -18.92 6.54 7.56
C GLU A 265 -17.86 7.14 8.50
N VAL A 266 -16.68 6.50 8.61
CA VAL A 266 -15.65 6.86 9.60
C VAL A 266 -14.94 8.17 9.23
N THR A 267 -14.70 9.01 10.24
CA THR A 267 -13.71 10.08 10.18
C THR A 267 -12.57 9.72 11.13
N ASN A 268 -11.35 9.58 10.61
CA ASN A 268 -10.20 9.20 11.42
C ASN A 268 -9.39 10.45 11.81
N PRO A 269 -9.43 10.89 13.08
CA PRO A 269 -8.79 12.15 13.48
C PRO A 269 -7.26 12.06 13.59
N TYR A 270 -6.68 10.86 13.57
CA TYR A 270 -5.28 10.62 13.91
C TYR A 270 -4.32 10.81 12.72
N MET A 271 -4.85 11.06 11.52
CA MET A 271 -4.07 11.19 10.28
C MET A 271 -4.52 12.36 9.39
N ASN A 272 -5.33 13.30 9.91
CA ASN A 272 -5.94 14.37 9.09
C ASN A 272 -4.93 15.24 8.32
N ASP A 273 -3.75 15.45 8.91
CA ASP A 273 -2.67 16.27 8.37
C ASP A 273 -1.72 15.48 7.45
N ALA A 274 -2.02 14.20 7.18
CA ALA A 274 -1.24 13.40 6.23
C ALA A 274 -1.40 13.95 4.80
N GLU A 275 -0.28 14.37 4.21
CA GLU A 275 -0.16 14.73 2.80
C GLU A 275 0.38 13.53 2.02
N LEU A 276 -0.39 13.02 1.05
CA LEU A 276 -0.05 11.87 0.21
C LEU A 276 -0.10 12.23 -1.29
#